data_AF-A0A6G3XNH5-F1
#
_entry.id   AF-A0A6G3XNH5-F1
#
_cell.length_a   1.000
_cell.length_b   1.000
_cell.length_c   1.000
_cell.angle_alpha   90.00
_cell.angle_beta   90.00
_cell.angle_gamma   90.00
#
_symmetry.space_group_name_H-M   'P 1'
#
loop_
_entity.id
_entity.type
_entity.pdbx_description
1 polymer ?
#
loop_
_entity_poly.entity_id
_entity_poly.type
_entity_poly.pdbx_seq_one_letter_code
_entity_poly.pdbx_strand_id
1 'polypeptide(L)' 'MTTSAENRTAAIKDIVCDILELEEDEVTETSLFKEDHGADSLRAIEILASLEKKFSVVIDQAEL' A
#
# COMPACT_ATOMS: atom_id res chain seq x y z
N MET A 1 -9.02 -23.41 3.90
CA MET A 1 -8.21 -23.08 2.70
C MET A 1 -8.11 -21.58 2.68
N THR A 2 -7.05 -21.01 3.24
CA THR A 2 -6.96 -19.55 3.41
C THR A 2 -6.71 -18.93 2.04
N THR A 3 -7.57 -17.99 1.69
CA THR A 3 -7.71 -17.49 0.32
C THR A 3 -6.49 -16.64 -0.01
N SER A 4 -5.86 -16.87 -1.15
CA SER A 4 -4.62 -16.20 -1.57
C SER A 4 -4.66 -14.65 -1.56
N ALA A 5 -5.84 -14.05 -1.38
CA ALA A 5 -6.06 -12.61 -1.26
C ALA A 5 -5.66 -12.05 0.12
N GLU A 6 -5.96 -12.75 1.22
CA GLU A 6 -5.67 -12.26 2.59
C GLU A 6 -4.16 -12.07 2.82
N ASN A 7 -3.35 -12.96 2.25
CA ASN A 7 -1.89 -12.87 2.34
C ASN A 7 -1.31 -11.69 1.53
N ARG A 8 -1.99 -11.26 0.46
CA ARG A 8 -1.57 -10.09 -0.31
C ARG A 8 -1.88 -8.79 0.42
N THR A 9 -3.07 -8.68 1.01
CA THR A 9 -3.46 -7.50 1.79
C THR A 9 -2.51 -7.27 2.97
N ALA A 10 -2.15 -8.32 3.71
CA ALA A 10 -1.19 -8.22 4.81
C ALA A 10 0.18 -7.71 4.33
N ALA A 11 0.69 -8.24 3.22
CA ALA A 11 1.97 -7.80 2.66
C ALA A 11 1.94 -6.37 2.08
N ILE A 12 0.78 -5.91 1.58
CA ILE A 12 0.60 -4.51 1.16
C ILE A 12 0.59 -3.60 2.38
N LYS A 13 -0.15 -3.97 3.42
CA LYS A 13 -0.30 -3.21 4.66
C LYS A 13 1.05 -2.99 5.35
N ASP A 14 1.86 -4.04 5.42
CA ASP A 14 3.21 -4.02 5.98
C ASP A 14 4.12 -2.99 5.26
N ILE A 15 4.11 -2.99 3.93
CA ILE A 15 4.90 -2.05 3.10
C ILE A 15 4.41 -0.61 3.29
N VAL A 16 3.10 -0.42 3.33
CA VAL A 16 2.47 0.89 3.54
C VAL A 16 2.84 1.44 4.92
N CYS A 17 2.71 0.64 5.99
CA CYS A 17 3.09 1.03 7.34
C CYS A 17 4.57 1.39 7.45
N ASP A 18 5.45 0.64 6.79
CA ASP A 18 6.90 0.89 6.80
C ASP A 18 7.26 2.22 6.09
N ILE A 19 6.63 2.50 4.94
CA ILE A 19 6.92 3.72 4.13
C ILE A 19 6.27 4.98 4.70
N LEU A 20 5.03 4.85 5.20
CA LEU A 20 4.29 5.97 5.78
C LEU A 20 4.59 6.16 7.27
N GLU A 21 5.34 5.25 7.89
CA GLU A 21 5.63 5.24 9.33
C GLU A 21 4.35 5.26 10.17
N LEU A 22 3.33 4.51 9.73
CA LEU A 22 2.02 4.39 10.36
C LEU A 22 1.90 3.06 11.10
N GLU A 23 1.03 3.02 12.11
CA GLU A 23 0.69 1.76 12.76
C GLU A 23 -0.28 0.94 11.91
N GLU A 24 -0.23 -0.38 12.07
CA GLU A 24 -1.11 -1.31 11.35
C GLU A 24 -2.60 -1.05 11.63
N ASP A 25 -2.91 -0.42 12.77
CA ASP A 25 -4.26 -0.05 13.18
C ASP A 25 -4.77 1.22 12.47
N GLU A 26 -3.85 2.10 12.05
CA GLU A 26 -4.20 3.33 11.31
C GLU A 26 -4.58 3.00 9.86
N VAL A 27 -3.90 2.03 9.25
CA VAL A 27 -4.18 1.66 7.86
C VAL A 27 -5.42 0.76 7.81
N THR A 28 -6.49 1.21 7.14
CA THR A 28 -7.66 0.35 6.86
C THR A 28 -7.76 0.01 5.38
N GLU A 29 -8.45 -1.08 5.05
CA GLU A 29 -8.66 -1.51 3.65
C GLU A 29 -9.41 -0.47 2.81
N THR A 30 -10.09 0.47 3.48
CA THR A 30 -10.89 1.54 2.88
C THR A 30 -10.26 2.92 3.03
N SER A 31 -9.17 3.06 3.80
CA SER A 31 -8.52 4.35 4.00
C SER A 31 -7.83 4.82 2.73
N LEU A 32 -7.89 6.12 2.46
CA LEU A 32 -7.20 6.77 1.36
C LEU A 32 -5.82 7.20 1.83
N PHE A 33 -4.75 6.64 1.25
CA PHE A 33 -3.36 6.98 1.62
C PHE A 33 -3.10 8.49 1.64
N LYS A 34 -3.61 9.22 0.65
CA LYS A 34 -3.42 10.67 0.53
C LYS A 34 -4.31 11.49 1.46
N GLU A 35 -5.61 11.16 1.53
CA GLU A 35 -6.61 11.97 2.23
C GLU A 35 -6.68 11.64 3.72
N ASP A 36 -6.60 10.36 4.11
CA ASP A 36 -6.67 9.91 5.50
C ASP A 36 -5.30 9.88 6.19
N HIS A 37 -4.24 9.57 5.44
CA HIS A 37 -2.90 9.37 6.02
C HIS A 37 -1.87 10.44 5.60
N GLY A 38 -2.28 11.43 4.81
CA GLY A 38 -1.38 12.49 4.36
C GLY A 38 -0.19 11.97 3.55
N ALA A 39 -0.33 10.85 2.86
CA ALA A 39 0.71 10.32 1.98
C ALA A 39 1.03 11.36 0.90
N ASP A 40 2.25 11.89 0.94
CA ASP A 40 2.78 12.69 -0.14
C ASP A 40 2.81 11.87 -1.43
N SER A 41 2.68 12.55 -2.58
CA SER A 41 2.75 11.91 -3.89
C SER A 41 4.03 11.07 -4.07
N LEU A 42 5.15 11.47 -3.45
CA LEU A 42 6.38 10.69 -3.42
C LEU A 42 6.25 9.38 -2.65
N ARG A 43 5.65 9.40 -1.45
CA ARG A 43 5.44 8.19 -0.64
C ARG A 43 4.50 7.22 -1.34
N ALA A 44 3.44 7.72 -1.98
CA ALA A 44 2.53 6.89 -2.77
C ALA A 44 3.26 6.20 -3.96
N ILE A 45 4.12 6.93 -4.67
CA ILE A 45 4.93 6.38 -5.77
C ILE A 45 5.92 5.31 -5.24
N GLU A 46 6.50 5.50 -4.06
CA GLU A 46 7.43 4.54 -3.46
C GLU A 46 6.74 3.25 -3.00
N ILE A 47 5.53 3.35 -2.44
CA ILE A 47 4.68 2.20 -2.11
C ILE A 47 4.37 1.42 -3.39
N LEU A 48 3.92 2.12 -4.44
CA LEU A 48 3.57 1.51 -5.71
C LEU A 48 4.78 0.80 -6.34
N ALA A 49 5.93 1.45 -6.41
CA ALA A 49 7.16 0.85 -6.95
C ALA A 49 7.60 -0.40 -6.15
N SER A 50 7.45 -0.36 -4.82
CA SER A 50 7.75 -1.50 -3.94
C SER A 50 6.78 -2.67 -4.17
N LEU A 51 5.49 -2.37 -4.36
CA LEU A 51 4.47 -3.35 -4.70
C LEU A 51 4.69 -3.96 -6.08
N GLU A 52 4.96 -3.14 -7.10
CA GLU A 52 5.28 -3.58 -8.45
C GLU A 52 6.46 -4.55 -8.45
N LYS A 53 7.53 -4.22 -7.72
CA LYS A 53 8.72 -5.08 -7.62
C LYS A 53 8.44 -6.38 -6.86
N LYS A 54 7.71 -6.33 -5.74
CA LYS A 54 7.45 -7.49 -4.88
C LYS A 54 6.45 -8.46 -5.51
N PHE A 55 5.44 -7.95 -6.19
CA PHE A 55 4.41 -8.75 -6.85
C PHE A 55 4.68 -8.98 -8.34
N SER A 56 5.73 -8.36 -8.91
CA SER A 56 6.00 -8.37 -10.35
C SER A 56 4.78 -7.95 -11.18
N VAL A 57 4.08 -6.92 -10.70
CA VAL A 57 2.93 -6.30 -11.36
C VAL A 57 3.29 -4.90 -11.82
N VAL A 58 2.49 -4.32 -12.71
CA VAL A 58 2.58 -2.92 -13.11
C VAL A 58 1.29 -2.24 -12.65
N ILE A 59 1.42 -1.21 -11.82
CA ILE A 59 0.29 -0.45 -11.29
C ILE A 59 0.29 0.91 -11.97
N ASP A 60 -0.77 1.17 -12.74
CA ASP A 60 -0.87 2.40 -13.50
C ASP A 60 -1.09 3.60 -12.56
N GLN A 61 -0.13 4.51 -12.53
CA GLN A 61 -0.16 5.74 -11.71
C GLN A 61 -1.02 6.85 -12.32
N ALA A 62 -1.63 6.61 -13.49
CA ALA A 62 -2.37 7.63 -14.22
C ALA A 62 -3.67 8.10 -13.53
N GLU A 63 -4.15 7.40 -12.49
CA GLU A 63 -5.36 7.77 -11.73
C GLU A 63 -5.09 8.19 -10.26
N LEU A 64 -3.86 8.60 -9.93
CA LEU A 64 -3.50 9.16 -8.61
C LEU A 64 -3.90 10.65 -8.46
#